data_AF-A0A0F9Q0P6-F1
#
_entry.id   AF-A0A0F9Q0P6-F1
#
_cell.length_a   1.000
_cell.length_b   1.000
_cell.length_c   1.000
_cell.angle_alpha   90.00
_cell.angle_beta   90.00
_cell.angle_gamma   90.00
#
_symmetry.space_group_name_H-M   'P 1'
#
loop_
_entity.id
_entity.type
_entity.pdbx_description
1 polymer ?
#
loop_
_entity_poly.entity_id
_entity_poly.type
_entity_poly.pdbx_seq_one_letter_code
_entity_poly.pdbx_strand_id
1 'polypeptide(L)'
;MKSSVIHVRNLKIPDFNLRENSKEYNTHIDKIIRNGSDIFETQYIKKNGEIRDILGNGKSIKISGKYYLQSISRDITDIKEAERPLKESKKKLRYVNNISIILGLVLSAFYLLIDGLLDTYIFHNTEFIFQDLLIIGPHEILMHLTPISLILFTGIFSQYLLNAQRKAEDKLKEVKHDLMERVKELTCLYGISDFAENPDISTSELLQGVLALIPPAWQ
;
A
#
# COMPACT_ATOMS: atom_id res chain seq x y z
N MET A 1 15.24 -18.94 -24.88
CA MET A 1 14.62 -17.67 -25.33
C MET A 1 15.73 -16.63 -25.35
N LYS A 2 16.35 -16.42 -26.51
CA LYS A 2 17.49 -15.51 -26.73
C LYS A 2 16.96 -14.16 -27.22
N SER A 3 17.73 -13.11 -26.96
CA SER A 3 17.61 -11.74 -27.50
C SER A 3 16.77 -10.75 -26.68
N SER A 4 17.44 -9.98 -25.82
CA SER A 4 17.28 -8.52 -25.74
C SER A 4 18.25 -7.84 -24.75
N VAL A 5 19.50 -8.33 -24.65
CA VAL A 5 20.59 -7.50 -24.11
C VAL A 5 21.05 -6.61 -25.26
N ILE A 6 20.27 -5.57 -25.57
CA ILE A 6 20.71 -4.54 -26.51
C ILE A 6 21.89 -3.84 -25.84
N HIS A 7 23.04 -3.80 -26.52
CA HIS A 7 24.20 -2.99 -26.14
C HIS A 7 23.81 -1.51 -26.19
N VAL A 8 23.19 -1.02 -25.11
CA VAL A 8 22.83 0.38 -24.91
C VAL A 8 24.02 1.11 -24.28
N ARG A 9 25.14 1.17 -25.00
CA ARG A 9 26.38 1.81 -24.49
C ARG A 9 26.38 3.34 -24.62
N ASN A 10 25.42 3.91 -25.37
CA ASN A 10 25.39 5.34 -25.73
C ASN A 10 24.01 6.03 -25.68
N LEU A 11 22.94 5.37 -25.20
CA LEU A 11 21.66 6.06 -25.02
C LEU A 11 21.69 6.81 -23.69
N LYS A 12 21.22 8.06 -23.72
CA LYS A 12 20.98 8.81 -22.50
C LYS A 12 19.71 8.26 -21.86
N ILE A 13 19.65 8.23 -20.53
CA ILE A 13 18.44 7.87 -19.78
C ILE A 13 17.17 8.59 -20.28
N PRO A 14 17.19 9.89 -20.64
CA PRO A 14 16.03 10.56 -21.26
C PRO A 14 15.61 10.05 -22.65
N ASP A 15 16.40 9.19 -23.32
CA ASP A 15 16.01 8.56 -24.59
C ASP A 15 15.04 7.38 -24.38
N PHE A 16 14.90 6.89 -23.15
CA PHE A 16 13.79 6.00 -22.81
C PHE A 16 12.50 6.81 -22.76
N ASN A 17 11.43 6.34 -23.41
CA ASN A 17 10.09 6.94 -23.34
C ASN A 17 9.49 6.73 -21.94
N LEU A 18 10.05 7.44 -20.97
CA LEU A 18 9.52 7.63 -19.64
C LEU A 18 8.30 8.54 -19.76
N ARG A 19 7.21 8.15 -19.11
CA ARG A 19 6.05 9.03 -18.95
C ARG A 19 6.30 10.15 -17.93
N GLU A 20 7.40 10.08 -17.18
CA GLU A 20 7.82 11.13 -16.25
C GLU A 20 7.96 12.48 -16.97
N ASN A 21 7.43 13.52 -16.34
CA ASN A 21 7.73 14.88 -16.74
C ASN A 21 9.17 15.23 -16.32
N SER A 22 9.84 16.12 -17.05
CA SER A 22 11.23 16.54 -16.76
C SER A 22 11.45 16.99 -15.31
N LYS A 23 10.40 17.49 -14.65
CA LYS A 23 10.40 17.89 -13.24
C LYS A 23 10.49 16.73 -12.23
N GLU A 24 9.79 15.62 -12.48
CA GLU A 24 9.83 14.43 -11.61
C GLU A 24 11.20 13.75 -11.72
N TYR A 25 11.69 13.58 -12.94
CA TYR A 25 13.04 13.08 -13.22
C TYR A 25 14.11 13.87 -12.46
N ASN A 26 14.11 15.21 -12.57
CA ASN A 26 15.08 16.05 -11.86
C ASN A 26 14.97 15.91 -10.34
N THR A 27 13.76 15.71 -9.81
CA THR A 27 13.55 15.48 -8.38
C THR A 27 14.19 14.16 -7.92
N HIS A 28 14.08 13.11 -8.73
CA HIS A 28 14.73 11.82 -8.45
C HIS A 28 16.26 11.95 -8.54
N ILE A 29 16.79 12.60 -9.56
CA ILE A 29 18.22 12.85 -9.69
C ILE A 29 18.75 13.67 -8.49
N ASP A 30 18.06 14.74 -8.09
CA ASP A 30 18.45 15.56 -6.94
C ASP A 30 18.46 14.74 -5.63
N LYS A 31 17.47 13.85 -5.44
CA LYS A 31 17.43 12.94 -4.30
C LYS A 31 18.58 11.96 -4.30
N ILE A 32 18.91 11.39 -5.46
CA ILE A 32 20.04 10.47 -5.59
C ILE A 32 21.35 11.19 -5.27
N ILE A 33 21.52 12.43 -5.72
CA ILE A 33 22.71 13.24 -5.42
C ILE A 33 22.81 13.56 -3.92
N ARG A 34 21.68 13.89 -3.26
CA ARG A 34 21.67 14.26 -1.84
C ARG A 34 21.77 13.07 -0.89
N ASN A 35 21.04 12.00 -1.16
CA ASN A 35 20.88 10.86 -0.27
C ASN A 35 21.74 9.64 -0.68
N GLY A 36 22.43 9.74 -1.81
CA GLY A 36 23.22 8.65 -2.41
C GLY A 36 22.39 7.62 -3.18
N SER A 37 21.08 7.50 -2.92
CA SER A 37 20.16 6.60 -3.62
C SER A 37 18.71 7.10 -3.58
N ASP A 38 17.90 6.65 -4.54
CA ASP A 38 16.45 6.86 -4.56
C ASP A 38 15.77 5.64 -5.18
N ILE A 39 14.61 5.27 -4.64
CA ILE A 39 13.76 4.22 -5.19
C ILE A 39 12.42 4.86 -5.53
N PHE A 40 12.02 4.71 -6.78
CA PHE A 40 10.84 5.36 -7.32
C PHE A 40 10.08 4.45 -8.29
N GLU A 41 8.79 4.67 -8.38
CA GLU A 41 7.94 3.99 -9.35
C GLU A 41 7.73 4.92 -10.55
N THR A 42 7.93 4.39 -11.75
CA THR A 42 7.79 5.13 -13.01
C THR A 42 7.05 4.30 -14.05
N GLN A 43 6.70 4.91 -15.18
CA GLN A 43 6.05 4.22 -16.28
C GLN A 43 6.89 4.33 -17.55
N TYR A 44 7.23 3.18 -18.13
CA TYR A 44 7.85 3.11 -19.44
C TYR A 44 6.80 2.86 -20.52
N ILE A 45 6.95 3.57 -21.64
CA ILE A 45 6.18 3.33 -22.86
C ILE A 45 7.11 2.61 -23.85
N LYS A 46 6.80 1.36 -24.19
CA LYS A 46 7.54 0.63 -25.23
C LYS A 46 7.32 1.29 -26.61
N LYS A 47 8.17 0.96 -27.58
CA LYS A 47 8.04 1.45 -28.97
C LYS A 47 6.68 1.15 -29.62
N ASN A 48 5.98 0.11 -29.15
CA ASN A 48 4.65 -0.28 -29.61
C ASN A 48 3.50 0.43 -28.86
N GLY A 49 3.80 1.36 -27.95
CA GLY A 49 2.82 2.09 -27.14
C GLY A 49 2.37 1.38 -25.86
N GLU A 50 2.86 0.17 -25.58
CA GLU A 50 2.53 -0.56 -24.35
C GLU A 50 3.14 0.12 -23.13
N ILE A 51 2.33 0.36 -22.10
CA ILE A 51 2.75 0.97 -20.83
C ILE A 51 3.13 -0.14 -19.85
N ARG A 52 4.29 0.00 -19.22
CA ARG A 52 4.76 -0.86 -18.13
C ARG A 52 5.04 -0.02 -16.90
N ASP A 53 4.53 -0.48 -15.76
CA ASP A 53 4.86 0.08 -14.46
C ASP A 53 6.20 -0.50 -14.00
N ILE A 54 7.11 0.36 -13.56
CA ILE A 54 8.51 0.02 -13.32
C ILE A 54 8.92 0.54 -11.95
N LEU A 55 9.59 -0.30 -11.16
CA LEU A 55 10.29 0.10 -9.96
C LEU A 55 11.75 0.38 -10.32
N GLY A 56 12.13 1.65 -10.30
CA GLY A 56 13.48 2.13 -10.49
C GLY A 56 14.21 2.27 -9.14
N ASN A 57 15.39 1.69 -9.03
CA ASN A 57 16.33 1.94 -7.94
C ASN A 57 17.59 2.58 -8.53
N GLY A 58 17.81 3.86 -8.25
CA GLY A 58 18.96 4.63 -8.69
C GLY A 58 19.94 4.86 -7.54
N LYS A 59 21.23 4.65 -7.78
CA LYS A 59 22.29 4.90 -6.80
C LYS A 59 23.44 5.66 -7.45
N SER A 60 23.88 6.75 -6.81
CA SER A 60 25.08 7.47 -7.23
C SER A 60 26.32 6.80 -6.64
N ILE A 61 27.33 6.60 -7.47
CA ILE A 61 28.61 6.00 -7.09
C ILE A 61 29.72 6.92 -7.56
N LYS A 62 30.68 7.23 -6.68
CA LYS A 62 31.83 8.09 -7.02
C LYS A 62 33.05 7.21 -7.28
N ILE A 63 33.59 7.28 -8.49
CA ILE A 63 34.76 6.50 -8.94
C ILE A 63 35.78 7.47 -9.52
N SER A 64 37.00 7.46 -8.98
CA SER A 64 38.13 8.29 -9.43
C SER A 64 37.74 9.78 -9.62
N GLY A 65 36.92 10.30 -8.71
CA GLY A 65 36.44 11.69 -8.72
C GLY A 65 35.21 11.97 -9.61
N LYS A 66 34.78 11.03 -10.46
CA LYS A 66 33.57 11.16 -11.30
C LYS A 66 32.37 10.47 -10.64
N TYR A 67 31.19 11.06 -10.78
CA TYR A 67 29.93 10.46 -10.32
C TYR A 67 29.28 9.67 -11.45
N TYR A 68 28.91 8.43 -11.15
CA TYR A 68 28.18 7.53 -12.01
C TYR A 68 26.83 7.23 -11.38
N LEU A 69 25.79 7.14 -12.22
CA LEU A 69 24.48 6.70 -11.80
C LEU A 69 24.30 5.24 -12.21
N GLN A 70 24.24 4.37 -11.22
CA GLN A 70 23.76 3.02 -11.45
C GLN A 70 22.23 3.02 -11.29
N SER A 71 21.51 2.33 -12.17
CA SER A 71 20.06 2.19 -12.06
C SER A 71 19.62 0.78 -12.41
N ILE A 72 18.72 0.23 -11.60
CA ILE A 72 18.02 -1.02 -11.89
C ILE A 72 16.54 -0.74 -12.00
N SER A 73 15.96 -1.24 -13.07
CA SER A 73 14.55 -1.12 -13.37
C SER A 73 13.94 -2.51 -13.35
N ARG A 74 12.92 -2.73 -12.51
CA ARG A 74 12.14 -3.96 -12.47
C ARG A 74 10.71 -3.70 -12.92
N ASP A 75 10.20 -4.53 -13.81
CA ASP A 75 8.79 -4.50 -14.19
C ASP A 75 7.91 -4.93 -13.00
N ILE A 76 6.95 -4.09 -12.64
CA ILE A 76 5.99 -4.29 -11.55
C ILE A 76 4.54 -4.21 -12.05
N THR A 77 4.32 -4.31 -13.36
CA THR A 77 2.99 -4.20 -13.97
C THR A 77 2.02 -5.22 -13.39
N ASP A 78 2.41 -6.50 -13.33
CA ASP A 78 1.57 -7.57 -12.77
C ASP A 78 1.17 -7.29 -11.31
N ILE A 79 2.09 -6.70 -10.54
CA ILE A 79 1.86 -6.33 -9.14
C ILE A 79 0.85 -5.18 -9.06
N LYS A 80 1.06 -4.13 -9.86
CA LYS A 80 0.14 -2.98 -9.93
C LYS A 80 -1.25 -3.38 -10.41
N GLU A 81 -1.33 -4.28 -11.38
CA GLU A 81 -2.60 -4.80 -11.89
C GLU A 81 -3.35 -5.61 -10.85
N ALA A 82 -2.66 -6.42 -10.04
CA ALA A 82 -3.27 -7.11 -8.90
C ALA A 82 -3.73 -6.14 -7.79
N GLU A 83 -3.04 -5.01 -7.61
CA GLU A 83 -3.36 -4.01 -6.58
C GLU A 83 -4.55 -3.11 -6.91
N ARG A 84 -4.75 -2.75 -8.19
CA ARG A 84 -5.84 -1.87 -8.63
C ARG A 84 -7.23 -2.35 -8.18
N PRO A 85 -7.65 -3.60 -8.48
CA PRO A 85 -8.98 -4.08 -8.08
C PRO A 85 -9.11 -4.17 -6.55
N LEU A 86 -8.03 -4.50 -5.83
CA LEU A 86 -8.02 -4.52 -4.37
C LEU A 86 -8.22 -3.11 -3.78
N LYS A 87 -7.58 -2.10 -4.36
CA LYS A 87 -7.75 -0.70 -3.93
C LYS A 87 -9.17 -0.19 -4.17
N GLU A 88 -9.79 -0.59 -5.28
CA GLU A 88 -11.18 -0.25 -5.58
C GLU A 88 -12.18 -0.98 -4.67
N SER A 89 -12.00 -2.28 -4.46
CA SER A 89 -12.86 -3.06 -3.57
C SER A 89 -12.79 -2.54 -2.13
N LYS A 90 -11.60 -2.14 -1.66
CA LYS A 90 -11.42 -1.47 -0.36
C LYS A 90 -12.24 -0.19 -0.22
N LYS A 91 -12.22 0.68 -1.25
CA LYS A 91 -13.00 1.93 -1.22
C LYS A 91 -14.50 1.63 -1.15
N LYS A 92 -14.98 0.69 -1.98
CA LYS A 92 -16.39 0.26 -1.99
C LYS A 92 -16.79 -0.33 -0.64
N LEU A 93 -15.96 -1.20 -0.05
CA LEU A 93 -16.20 -1.79 1.26
C LEU A 93 -16.24 -0.74 2.37
N ARG A 94 -15.34 0.25 2.38
CA ARG A 94 -15.37 1.34 3.36
C ARG A 94 -16.68 2.12 3.30
N TYR A 95 -17.18 2.37 2.08
CA TYR A 95 -18.45 3.06 1.88
C TYR A 95 -19.64 2.21 2.38
N VAL A 96 -19.69 0.93 1.98
CA VAL A 96 -20.72 -0.02 2.43
C VAL A 96 -20.71 -0.16 3.96
N ASN A 97 -19.52 -0.27 4.56
CA ASN A 97 -19.36 -0.39 6.00
C ASN A 97 -19.91 0.83 6.76
N ASN A 98 -19.59 2.03 6.30
CA ASN A 98 -20.10 3.27 6.89
C ASN A 98 -21.62 3.34 6.79
N ILE A 99 -22.20 2.95 5.65
CA ILE A 99 -23.65 2.91 5.48
C ILE A 99 -24.29 1.90 6.43
N SER A 100 -23.75 0.68 6.53
CA SER A 100 -24.31 -0.36 7.40
C SER A 100 -24.34 0.05 8.88
N ILE A 101 -23.30 0.74 9.36
CA ILE A 101 -23.25 1.27 10.73
C ILE A 101 -24.34 2.33 10.92
N ILE A 102 -24.43 3.31 10.01
CA ILE A 102 -25.44 4.37 10.08
C ILE A 102 -26.85 3.77 10.03
N LEU A 103 -27.10 2.80 9.15
CA LEU A 103 -28.38 2.12 9.04
C LEU A 103 -28.74 1.40 10.34
N GLY A 104 -27.79 0.69 10.97
CA GLY A 104 -28.00 0.04 12.26
C GLY A 104 -28.38 1.03 13.37
N LEU A 105 -27.71 2.18 13.43
CA LEU A 105 -28.03 3.25 14.38
C LEU A 105 -29.43 3.85 14.13
N VAL A 106 -29.75 4.14 12.87
CA VAL A 106 -31.06 4.71 12.49
C VAL A 106 -32.19 3.74 12.80
N LEU A 107 -32.05 2.46 12.44
CA LEU A 107 -33.05 1.43 12.72
C LEU A 107 -33.24 1.23 14.23
N SER A 108 -32.14 1.23 15.00
CA SER A 108 -32.23 1.15 16.47
C SER A 108 -32.94 2.37 17.07
N ALA A 109 -32.65 3.59 16.59
CA ALA A 109 -33.31 4.80 17.07
C ALA A 109 -34.80 4.80 16.73
N PHE A 110 -35.16 4.35 15.52
CA PHE A 110 -36.54 4.23 15.09
C PHE A 110 -37.31 3.20 15.93
N TYR A 111 -36.69 2.06 16.24
CA TYR A 111 -37.27 1.06 17.14
C TYR A 111 -37.55 1.66 18.52
N LEU A 112 -36.58 2.35 19.14
CA LEU A 112 -36.76 3.01 20.45
C LEU A 112 -37.87 4.07 20.44
N LEU A 113 -38.04 4.81 19.33
CA LEU A 113 -39.12 5.79 19.19
C LEU A 113 -40.49 5.12 19.09
N ILE A 114 -40.61 4.04 18.31
CA ILE A 114 -41.88 3.28 18.22
C ILE A 114 -42.23 2.70 19.58
N ASP A 115 -41.26 2.12 20.27
CA ASP A 115 -41.40 1.53 21.60
C ASP A 115 -42.01 2.53 22.60
N GLY A 116 -41.37 3.70 22.75
CA GLY A 116 -41.86 4.74 23.66
C GLY A 116 -43.21 5.36 23.27
N LEU A 117 -43.53 5.40 21.97
CA LEU A 117 -44.86 5.81 21.49
C LEU A 117 -45.93 4.75 21.79
N LEU A 118 -45.59 3.47 21.66
CA LEU A 118 -46.49 2.36 21.96
C LEU A 118 -46.85 2.36 23.45
N ASP A 119 -45.87 2.57 24.32
CA ASP A 119 -46.07 2.68 25.77
C ASP A 119 -47.00 3.85 26.11
N THR A 120 -46.78 5.03 25.52
CA THR A 120 -47.63 6.22 25.73
C THR A 120 -49.06 6.02 25.24
N TYR A 121 -49.25 5.26 24.15
CA TYR A 121 -50.55 5.04 23.51
C TYR A 121 -51.35 3.92 24.17
N ILE A 122 -50.69 2.83 24.58
CA ILE A 122 -51.34 1.64 25.17
C ILE A 122 -51.53 1.80 26.68
N PHE A 123 -50.57 2.36 27.40
CA PHE A 123 -50.59 2.50 28.85
C PHE A 123 -50.80 3.97 29.24
N HIS A 124 -52.05 4.43 29.20
CA HIS A 124 -52.39 5.83 29.49
C HIS A 124 -52.21 6.25 30.97
N ASN A 125 -51.59 5.44 31.83
CA ASN A 125 -51.32 5.82 33.22
C ASN A 125 -50.31 4.86 33.89
N THR A 126 -49.09 5.33 34.14
CA THR A 126 -48.34 5.15 35.40
C THR A 126 -47.04 5.96 35.35
N GLU A 127 -46.76 6.68 36.44
CA GLU A 127 -45.52 7.47 36.62
C GLU A 127 -44.29 6.56 36.47
N PHE A 128 -43.41 6.92 35.54
CA PHE A 128 -42.19 6.18 35.22
C PHE A 128 -41.16 6.34 36.35
N ILE A 129 -41.07 5.38 37.27
CA ILE A 129 -40.06 5.34 38.34
C ILE A 129 -38.94 4.38 37.93
N PHE A 130 -37.69 4.86 37.99
CA PHE A 130 -36.44 4.15 37.67
C PHE A 130 -36.23 2.81 38.43
N GLN A 131 -37.10 2.48 39.38
CA GLN A 131 -37.03 1.29 40.25
C GLN A 131 -37.67 0.04 39.63
N ASP A 132 -38.56 0.17 38.63
CA ASP A 132 -39.15 -0.97 37.92
C ASP A 132 -38.21 -1.58 36.87
N LEU A 133 -37.06 -0.94 36.61
CA LEU A 133 -36.03 -1.38 35.67
C LEU A 133 -35.38 -2.74 36.02
N LEU A 134 -35.65 -3.29 37.21
CA LEU A 134 -35.09 -4.56 37.68
C LEU A 134 -36.14 -5.66 37.94
N ILE A 135 -37.44 -5.34 37.87
CA ILE A 135 -38.53 -6.31 37.98
C ILE A 135 -39.29 -6.30 36.65
N ILE A 136 -38.57 -6.70 35.60
CA ILE A 136 -39.06 -6.63 34.23
C ILE A 136 -39.61 -8.00 33.85
N GLY A 137 -40.85 -8.07 33.35
CA GLY A 137 -41.42 -9.31 32.83
C GLY A 137 -40.58 -9.86 31.67
N PRO A 138 -40.57 -11.18 31.40
CA PRO A 138 -39.71 -11.77 30.36
C PRO A 138 -39.91 -11.18 28.94
N HIS A 139 -41.04 -10.51 28.69
CA HIS A 139 -41.35 -9.86 27.43
C HIS A 139 -40.72 -8.46 27.27
N GLU A 140 -40.61 -7.67 28.34
CA GLU A 140 -39.99 -6.33 28.32
C GLU A 140 -38.45 -6.42 28.23
N ILE A 141 -37.82 -7.43 28.87
CA ILE A 141 -36.37 -7.68 28.71
C ILE A 141 -36.03 -7.99 27.24
N LEU A 142 -36.89 -8.79 26.59
CA LEU A 142 -36.72 -9.14 25.18
C LEU A 142 -36.80 -7.91 24.27
N MET A 143 -37.65 -6.94 24.63
CA MET A 143 -37.84 -5.69 23.90
C MET A 143 -36.59 -4.80 23.89
N HIS A 144 -35.82 -4.81 24.98
CA HIS A 144 -34.56 -4.07 25.07
C HIS A 144 -33.34 -4.83 24.51
N LEU A 145 -33.34 -6.16 24.57
CA LEU A 145 -32.24 -6.98 24.04
C LEU A 145 -32.18 -7.00 22.50
N THR A 146 -33.32 -6.85 21.82
CA THR A 146 -33.39 -6.88 20.36
C THR A 146 -32.56 -5.77 19.68
N PRO A 147 -32.70 -4.46 20.00
CA PRO A 147 -31.87 -3.42 19.36
C PRO A 147 -30.39 -3.55 19.74
N ILE A 148 -30.09 -3.93 20.99
CA ILE A 148 -28.71 -4.14 21.45
C ILE A 148 -28.07 -5.28 20.67
N SER A 149 -28.77 -6.39 20.47
CA SER A 149 -28.28 -7.53 19.69
C SER A 149 -28.05 -7.16 18.22
N LEU A 150 -28.91 -6.32 17.63
CA LEU A 150 -28.77 -5.86 16.24
C LEU A 150 -27.56 -4.94 16.05
N ILE A 151 -27.33 -4.00 16.99
CA ILE A 151 -26.15 -3.14 16.99
C ILE A 151 -24.88 -3.97 17.16
N LEU A 152 -24.86 -4.92 18.10
CA LEU A 152 -23.71 -5.79 18.31
C LEU A 152 -23.45 -6.68 17.09
N PHE A 153 -24.49 -7.24 16.47
CA PHE A 153 -24.38 -8.06 15.28
C PHE A 153 -23.80 -7.28 14.10
N THR A 154 -24.33 -6.08 13.81
CA THR A 154 -23.82 -5.20 12.75
C THR A 154 -22.38 -4.75 13.02
N GLY A 155 -22.04 -4.48 14.29
CA GLY A 155 -20.69 -4.15 14.71
C GLY A 155 -19.70 -5.30 14.51
N ILE A 156 -20.02 -6.51 14.98
CA ILE A 156 -19.19 -7.71 14.82
C ILE A 156 -19.01 -8.06 13.35
N PHE A 157 -20.08 -7.98 12.55
CA PHE A 157 -20.05 -8.26 11.11
C PHE A 157 -19.17 -7.24 10.36
N SER A 158 -19.32 -5.95 10.65
CA SER A 158 -18.46 -4.86 10.17
C SER A 158 -16.99 -5.12 10.50
N GLN A 159 -16.70 -5.49 11.75
CA GLN A 159 -15.34 -5.78 12.20
C GLN A 159 -14.74 -7.03 11.54
N TYR A 160 -15.54 -8.07 11.33
CA TYR A 160 -15.14 -9.26 10.56
C TYR A 160 -14.74 -8.91 9.13
N LEU A 161 -15.59 -8.15 8.41
CA LEU A 161 -15.31 -7.71 7.04
C LEU A 161 -14.04 -6.87 6.94
N LEU A 162 -13.83 -5.95 7.88
CA LEU A 162 -12.62 -5.12 7.93
C LEU A 162 -11.37 -5.95 8.19
N ASN A 163 -11.44 -6.94 9.07
CA ASN A 163 -10.31 -7.82 9.38
C ASN A 163 -9.93 -8.73 8.19
N ALA A 164 -10.92 -9.25 7.46
CA ALA A 164 -10.66 -10.02 6.25
C ALA A 164 -9.89 -9.20 5.20
N GLN A 165 -10.23 -7.92 5.05
CA GLN A 165 -9.51 -7.00 4.15
C GLN A 165 -8.11 -6.67 4.65
N ARG A 166 -7.94 -6.37 5.95
CA ARG A 166 -6.62 -6.12 6.55
C ARG A 166 -5.64 -7.25 6.25
N LYS A 167 -6.07 -8.51 6.36
CA LYS A 167 -5.23 -9.67 6.04
C LYS A 167 -4.73 -9.69 4.59
N ALA A 168 -5.56 -9.26 3.63
CA ALA A 168 -5.15 -9.16 2.23
C ALA A 168 -4.16 -8.01 2.02
N GLU A 169 -4.35 -6.89 2.71
CA GLU A 169 -3.44 -5.75 2.69
C GLU A 169 -2.09 -6.06 3.31
N ASP A 170 -2.07 -6.78 4.43
CA ASP A 170 -0.83 -7.18 5.11
C ASP A 170 0.01 -8.09 4.22
N LYS A 171 -0.61 -9.07 3.57
CA LYS A 171 0.05 -9.93 2.58
C LYS A 171 0.63 -9.14 1.41
N LEU A 172 -0.11 -8.15 0.91
CA LEU A 172 0.36 -7.29 -0.16
C LEU A 172 1.56 -6.44 0.29
N LYS A 173 1.49 -5.91 1.51
CA LYS A 173 2.58 -5.13 2.11
C LYS A 173 3.84 -5.98 2.30
N GLU A 174 3.68 -7.23 2.72
CA GLU A 174 4.76 -8.22 2.83
C GLU A 174 5.39 -8.49 1.46
N VAL A 175 4.61 -8.85 0.45
CA VAL A 175 5.12 -9.10 -0.92
C VAL A 175 5.85 -7.87 -1.48
N LYS A 176 5.33 -6.66 -1.25
CA LYS A 176 5.99 -5.41 -1.65
C LYS A 176 7.31 -5.17 -0.93
N HIS A 177 7.33 -5.43 0.37
CA HIS A 177 8.54 -5.30 1.17
C HIS A 177 9.61 -6.29 0.68
N ASP A 178 9.25 -7.55 0.49
CA ASP A 178 10.17 -8.58 0.00
C ASP A 178 10.70 -8.26 -1.39
N LEU A 179 9.83 -7.76 -2.27
CA LEU A 179 10.24 -7.28 -3.58
C LEU A 179 11.28 -6.15 -3.47
N MET A 180 11.07 -5.22 -2.54
CA MET A 180 11.97 -4.10 -2.30
C MET A 180 13.34 -4.59 -1.85
N GLU A 181 13.38 -5.55 -0.92
CA GLU A 181 14.63 -6.18 -0.47
C GLU A 181 15.34 -6.90 -1.61
N ARG A 182 14.61 -7.65 -2.45
CA ARG A 182 15.17 -8.29 -3.65
C ARG A 182 15.75 -7.30 -4.65
N VAL A 183 15.12 -6.14 -4.83
CA VAL A 183 15.66 -5.09 -5.71
C VAL A 183 16.96 -4.55 -5.14
N LYS A 184 17.06 -4.31 -3.82
CA LYS A 184 18.32 -3.88 -3.18
C LYS A 184 19.42 -4.92 -3.33
N GLU A 185 19.12 -6.20 -3.08
CA GLU A 185 20.02 -7.34 -3.28
C GLU A 185 20.60 -7.36 -4.70
N LEU A 186 19.71 -7.34 -5.70
CA LEU A 186 20.09 -7.35 -7.10
C LEU A 186 20.89 -6.10 -7.46
N THR A 187 20.56 -4.94 -6.90
CA THR A 187 21.35 -3.71 -7.10
C THR A 187 22.76 -3.84 -6.61
N CYS A 188 22.95 -4.42 -5.43
CA CYS A 188 24.29 -4.69 -4.92
C CYS A 188 25.03 -5.67 -5.85
N LEU A 189 24.43 -6.81 -6.17
CA LEU A 189 25.07 -7.86 -6.98
C LEU A 189 25.44 -7.39 -8.39
N TYR A 190 24.52 -6.73 -9.10
CA TYR A 190 24.80 -6.20 -10.43
C TYR A 190 25.83 -5.07 -10.38
N GLY A 191 25.84 -4.24 -9.33
CA GLY A 191 26.92 -3.29 -9.09
C GLY A 191 28.27 -3.97 -9.01
N ILE A 192 28.40 -4.97 -8.13
CA ILE A 192 29.65 -5.68 -7.95
C ILE A 192 30.10 -6.37 -9.26
N SER A 193 29.17 -7.00 -9.98
CA SER A 193 29.46 -7.66 -11.26
C SER A 193 29.98 -6.67 -12.31
N ASP A 194 29.31 -5.53 -12.47
CA ASP A 194 29.71 -4.49 -13.41
C ASP A 194 31.09 -3.88 -13.05
N PHE A 195 31.37 -3.74 -11.75
CA PHE A 195 32.71 -3.34 -11.27
C PHE A 195 33.78 -4.40 -11.54
N ALA A 196 33.48 -5.68 -11.29
CA ALA A 196 34.42 -6.77 -11.47
C ALA A 196 34.75 -7.05 -12.96
N GLU A 197 33.86 -6.68 -13.87
CA GLU A 197 34.06 -6.83 -15.32
C GLU A 197 34.99 -5.77 -15.94
N ASN A 198 35.35 -4.71 -15.21
CA ASN A 198 36.27 -3.68 -15.71
C ASN A 198 37.74 -4.03 -15.40
N PRO A 199 38.57 -4.38 -16.40
CA PRO A 199 39.94 -4.87 -16.18
C PRO A 199 40.95 -3.80 -15.75
N ASP A 200 40.59 -2.50 -15.82
CA ASP A 200 41.50 -1.37 -15.54
C ASP A 200 41.36 -0.77 -14.12
N ILE A 201 40.55 -1.37 -13.24
CA ILE A 201 40.28 -0.82 -11.88
C ILE A 201 41.24 -1.40 -10.84
N SER A 202 41.84 -0.55 -10.01
CA SER A 202 42.71 -0.99 -8.91
C SER A 202 41.91 -1.68 -7.79
N THR A 203 42.52 -2.62 -7.05
CA THR A 203 41.85 -3.35 -5.95
C THR A 203 41.29 -2.42 -4.87
N SER A 204 41.96 -1.30 -4.59
CA SER A 204 41.47 -0.26 -3.67
C SER A 204 40.22 0.45 -4.18
N GLU A 205 40.15 0.75 -5.48
CA GLU A 205 38.97 1.37 -6.09
C GLU A 205 37.81 0.40 -6.18
N LEU A 206 38.09 -0.89 -6.42
CA LEU A 206 37.09 -1.95 -6.41
C LEU A 206 36.49 -2.10 -5.00
N LEU A 207 37.32 -2.14 -3.95
CA LEU A 207 36.86 -2.16 -2.56
C LEU A 207 36.03 -0.93 -2.19
N GLN A 208 36.42 0.26 -2.64
CA GLN A 208 35.70 1.49 -2.37
C GLN A 208 34.36 1.56 -3.12
N GLY A 209 34.32 1.07 -4.36
CA GLY A 209 33.10 0.92 -5.15
C GLY A 209 32.12 -0.08 -4.56
N VAL A 210 32.60 -1.25 -4.10
CA VAL A 210 31.79 -2.26 -3.42
C VAL A 210 31.23 -1.70 -2.10
N LEU A 211 32.05 -1.04 -1.27
CA LEU A 211 31.58 -0.39 -0.04
C LEU A 211 30.50 0.67 -0.31
N ALA A 212 30.67 1.46 -1.37
CA ALA A 212 29.68 2.45 -1.79
C ALA A 212 28.38 1.81 -2.28
N LEU A 213 28.41 0.58 -2.81
CA LEU A 213 27.23 -0.16 -3.29
C LEU A 213 26.38 -0.78 -2.20
N ILE A 214 26.95 -1.13 -1.04
CA ILE A 214 26.22 -1.72 0.08
C ILE A 214 25.13 -0.72 0.54
N PRO A 215 23.86 -1.15 0.72
CA PRO A 215 22.81 -0.30 1.27
C PRO A 215 23.19 0.20 2.68
N PRO A 216 22.82 1.42 3.08
CA PRO A 216 23.10 1.92 4.43
C PRO A 216 22.55 1.06 5.56
N ALA A 217 21.49 0.27 5.30
CA ALA A 217 20.94 -0.68 6.26
C ALA A 217 21.79 -1.95 6.46
N TRP A 218 22.78 -2.18 5.59
CA TRP A 218 23.68 -3.33 5.57
C TRP A 218 25.14 -2.94 5.87
N GLN A 219 25.41 -1.64 6.02
CA GLN A 219 26.67 -1.10 6.52
C GLN A 219 26.61 -1.01 8.04
#